data_AF-I8HY30-F1
#
_entry.id   AF-I8HY30-F1
#
_cell.length_a   1.000
_cell.length_b   1.000
_cell.length_c   1.000
_cell.angle_alpha   90.00
_cell.angle_beta   90.00
_cell.angle_gamma   90.00
#
_symmetry.space_group_name_H-M   'P 1'
#
loop_
_entity.id
_entity.type
_entity.pdbx_description
1 polymer ?
#
loop_
_entity_poly.entity_id
_entity_poly.type
_entity_poly.pdbx_seq_one_letter_code
_entity_poly.pdbx_strand_id
1 'polypeptide(L)'
;MQRLVELAYLMAPVYFANMAPPLVRFWPWWNPPIHRRALGDHKTVIGFVFGLIAAVATTATQHWLNWKASLLDYDAWLTLGVCSGAGALGGRLSQKLCEAAPRKEAG
;
A
#
# COMPACT_ATOMS: atom_id res chain seq x y z
N MET A 1 -10.55 16.59 -17.72
CA MET A 1 -11.05 16.10 -16.41
C MET A 1 -11.09 14.58 -16.33
N GLN A 2 -11.57 13.86 -17.35
CA GLN A 2 -11.64 12.38 -17.36
C GLN A 2 -10.30 11.71 -16.99
N ARG A 3 -9.17 12.10 -17.60
CA ARG A 3 -7.84 11.57 -17.29
C ARG A 3 -7.45 11.60 -15.79
N LEU A 4 -7.83 12.66 -15.08
CA LEU A 4 -7.53 12.76 -13.65
C LEU A 4 -8.33 11.75 -12.83
N VAL A 5 -9.59 11.51 -13.22
CA VAL A 5 -10.46 10.51 -12.59
C VAL A 5 -9.95 9.10 -12.87
N GLU A 6 -9.50 8.83 -14.09
CA GLU A 6 -8.91 7.54 -14.48
C GLU A 6 -7.63 7.24 -13.69
N LEU A 7 -6.75 8.24 -13.53
CA LEU A 7 -5.53 8.13 -12.73
C LEU A 7 -5.85 7.95 -11.23
N ALA A 8 -6.82 8.70 -10.71
CA ALA A 8 -7.26 8.55 -9.32
C ALA A 8 -7.86 7.15 -9.08
N TYR A 9 -8.62 6.63 -10.04
CA TYR A 9 -9.14 5.27 -10.02
C TYR A 9 -7.99 4.26 -10.01
N LEU A 10 -7.03 4.39 -10.93
CA LEU A 10 -5.84 3.52 -10.96
C LEU A 10 -5.04 3.54 -9.64
N MET A 11 -4.90 4.71 -9.02
CA MET A 11 -4.12 4.90 -7.78
C MET A 11 -4.90 4.54 -6.51
N ALA A 12 -6.22 4.36 -6.58
CA ALA A 12 -7.05 4.05 -5.42
C ALA A 12 -6.49 2.91 -4.53
N PRO A 13 -6.15 1.71 -5.05
CA PRO A 13 -5.63 0.63 -4.20
C PRO A 13 -4.31 1.00 -3.51
N VAL A 14 -3.45 1.79 -4.15
CA VAL A 14 -2.20 2.29 -3.56
C VAL A 14 -2.49 3.25 -2.41
N TYR A 15 -3.47 4.15 -2.56
CA TYR A 15 -3.89 5.06 -1.50
C TYR A 15 -4.49 4.32 -0.30
N PHE A 16 -5.37 3.34 -0.53
CA PHE A 16 -5.96 2.55 0.54
C PHE A 16 -4.92 1.69 1.28
N ALA A 17 -3.99 1.05 0.55
CA ALA A 17 -2.84 0.39 1.15
C ALA A 17 -2.01 1.37 1.99
N ASN A 18 -1.90 2.61 1.53
CA ASN A 18 -1.17 3.66 2.23
C ASN A 18 -1.85 4.17 3.50
N MET A 19 -3.18 4.15 3.55
CA MET A 19 -3.96 4.55 4.72
C MET A 19 -4.16 3.45 5.76
N ALA A 20 -3.85 2.19 5.44
CA ALA A 20 -4.02 1.09 6.38
C ALA A 20 -3.20 1.22 7.69
N PRO A 21 -1.90 1.62 7.71
CA PRO A 21 -1.14 1.69 8.96
C PRO A 21 -1.71 2.66 10.01
N PRO A 22 -2.17 3.89 9.65
CA PRO A 22 -2.92 4.74 10.57
C PRO A 22 -4.20 4.11 11.13
N LEU A 23 -4.96 3.36 10.32
CA LEU A 23 -6.18 2.67 10.79
C LEU A 23 -5.83 1.53 11.77
N VAL A 24 -4.75 0.80 11.50
CA VAL A 24 -4.27 -0.29 12.36
C VAL A 24 -3.73 0.23 13.70
N ARG A 25 -3.43 1.53 13.84
CA ARG A 25 -3.10 2.12 15.15
C ARG A 25 -4.21 1.91 16.19
N PHE A 26 -5.46 1.82 15.75
CA PHE A 26 -6.62 1.57 16.63
C PHE A 26 -6.87 0.08 16.88
N TRP A 27 -6.06 -0.81 16.30
CA TRP A 27 -6.19 -2.25 16.49
C TRP A 27 -5.72 -2.62 17.90
N PRO A 28 -6.59 -3.11 18.79
CA PRO A 28 -6.24 -3.34 20.20
C PRO A 28 -5.42 -4.63 20.42
N TRP A 29 -5.16 -5.40 19.36
CA TRP A 29 -4.56 -6.72 19.43
C TRP A 29 -3.13 -6.73 18.84
N TRP A 30 -2.48 -7.89 18.97
CA TRP A 30 -1.17 -8.26 18.44
C TRP A 30 -0.67 -7.41 17.26
N ASN A 31 0.18 -6.41 17.47
CA ASN A 31 0.67 -5.54 16.41
C ASN A 31 2.21 -5.51 16.36
N PRO A 32 2.88 -6.63 16.07
CA PRO A 32 4.34 -6.70 16.16
C PRO A 32 4.98 -5.80 15.09
N PRO A 33 6.04 -5.07 15.45
CA PRO A 33 6.82 -4.32 14.47
C PRO A 33 7.55 -5.29 13.53
N ILE A 34 7.59 -4.96 12.25
CA ILE A 34 8.22 -5.78 11.20
C ILE A 34 9.72 -5.92 11.48
N HIS A 35 10.40 -4.79 11.75
CA HIS A 35 11.81 -4.80 12.12
C HIS A 35 12.18 -3.53 12.90
N ARG A 36 12.30 -3.65 14.23
CA ARG A 36 12.52 -2.48 15.11
C ARG A 36 13.75 -1.65 14.75
N ARG A 37 14.88 -2.31 14.48
CA ARG A 37 16.17 -1.65 14.25
C ARG A 37 16.30 -0.92 12.91
N ALA A 38 15.53 -1.31 11.89
CA ALA A 38 15.70 -0.77 10.53
C ALA A 38 14.47 0.02 10.03
N LEU A 39 13.29 -0.27 10.59
CA LEU A 39 12.01 0.27 10.13
C LEU A 39 11.25 1.00 11.24
N GLY A 40 11.73 0.94 12.48
CA GLY A 40 11.09 1.51 13.66
C GLY A 40 9.87 0.70 14.15
N ASP A 41 9.39 1.00 15.35
CA ASP A 41 8.28 0.29 15.99
C ASP A 41 6.90 0.57 15.35
N HIS A 42 6.82 1.61 14.52
CA HIS A 42 5.58 2.11 13.92
C HIS A 42 5.19 1.39 12.62
N LYS A 43 6.05 0.53 12.08
CA LYS A 43 5.78 -0.29 10.89
C LYS A 43 5.53 -1.72 11.29
N THR A 44 4.27 -2.11 11.31
CA THR A 44 3.86 -3.38 11.90
C THR A 44 3.40 -4.38 10.85
N VAL A 45 3.53 -5.67 11.17
CA VAL A 45 3.13 -6.76 10.28
C VAL A 45 1.63 -6.68 9.99
N ILE A 46 0.82 -6.35 11.00
CA ILE A 46 -0.63 -6.15 10.80
C ILE A 46 -0.89 -4.96 9.90
N GLY A 47 -0.18 -3.84 10.05
CA GLY A 47 -0.30 -2.70 9.15
C GLY A 47 -0.02 -3.06 7.68
N PHE A 48 0.96 -3.96 7.46
CA PHE A 48 1.29 -4.47 6.13
C PHE A 48 0.19 -5.39 5.58
N VAL A 49 -0.26 -6.37 6.38
CA VAL A 49 -1.29 -7.32 5.97
C VAL A 49 -2.62 -6.60 5.70
N PHE A 50 -3.05 -5.70 6.59
CA PHE A 50 -4.25 -4.89 6.37
C PHE A 50 -4.12 -3.98 5.15
N GLY A 51 -2.95 -3.41 4.88
CA GLY A 51 -2.72 -2.64 3.66
C GLY A 51 -2.87 -3.47 2.40
N LEU A 52 -2.39 -4.72 2.42
CA LEU A 52 -2.54 -5.65 1.30
C LEU A 52 -4.00 -6.05 1.10
N ILE A 53 -4.71 -6.38 2.19
CA ILE A 53 -6.14 -6.69 2.15
C ILE A 53 -6.94 -5.50 1.63
N ALA A 54 -6.61 -4.28 2.07
CA ALA A 54 -7.27 -3.06 1.60
C ALA A 54 -7.06 -2.85 0.09
N ALA A 55 -5.84 -3.03 -0.44
CA ALA A 55 -5.57 -2.93 -1.87
C ALA A 55 -6.34 -3.97 -2.70
N VAL A 56 -6.39 -5.21 -2.20
CA VAL A 56 -7.15 -6.30 -2.83
C VAL A 56 -8.66 -6.02 -2.79
N ALA A 57 -9.18 -5.54 -1.67
CA ALA A 57 -10.60 -5.17 -1.54
C ALA A 57 -10.96 -4.00 -2.46
N THR A 58 -10.09 -3.00 -2.59
CA THR A 58 -10.28 -1.88 -3.52
C THR A 58 -10.30 -2.38 -4.96
N THR A 59 -9.32 -3.16 -5.39
CA THR A 59 -9.29 -3.71 -6.76
C THR A 59 -10.45 -4.66 -7.06
N ALA A 60 -10.91 -5.45 -6.07
CA ALA A 60 -12.13 -6.24 -6.19
C ALA A 60 -13.37 -5.36 -6.40
N THR A 61 -13.46 -4.25 -5.66
CA THR A 61 -14.53 -3.25 -5.83
C THR A 61 -14.47 -2.62 -7.21
N GLN A 62 -13.26 -2.35 -7.72
CA GLN A 62 -13.05 -1.80 -9.06
C GLN A 62 -13.48 -2.77 -10.16
N HIS A 63 -13.15 -4.05 -10.01
CA HIS A 63 -13.64 -5.11 -10.89
C HIS A 63 -15.17 -5.18 -10.89
N TRP A 64 -15.81 -5.18 -9.71
CA TRP A 64 -17.26 -5.25 -9.61
C TRP A 64 -17.97 -4.03 -10.21
N LEU A 65 -17.40 -2.83 -10.05
CA LEU A 65 -17.93 -1.61 -10.65
C LEU A 65 -17.84 -1.63 -12.18
N ASN A 66 -16.91 -2.41 -12.73
CA ASN A 66 -16.62 -2.59 -14.15
C ASN A 66 -16.72 -1.28 -14.96
N TRP A 67 -16.04 -0.25 -14.45
CA TRP A 67 -16.17 1.08 -15.02
C TRP A 67 -15.48 1.15 -16.38
N LYS A 68 -16.27 1.37 -17.45
CA LYS A 68 -15.81 1.49 -18.84
C LYS A 68 -14.70 2.52 -19.13
N ALA A 69 -14.49 3.49 -18.23
CA ALA A 69 -13.40 4.48 -18.36
C ALA A 69 -12.10 4.01 -17.68
N SER A 70 -12.02 2.75 -17.26
CA SER A 70 -10.81 2.19 -16.66
C SER A 70 -9.63 2.17 -17.66
N LEU A 71 -8.43 2.52 -17.17
CA LEU A 71 -7.16 2.37 -17.90
C LEU A 71 -6.65 0.93 -17.93
N LEU A 72 -7.11 0.09 -17.01
CA LEU A 72 -6.63 -1.28 -16.81
C LEU A 72 -7.80 -2.26 -16.80
N ASP A 73 -7.57 -3.45 -17.33
CA ASP A 73 -8.53 -4.53 -17.19
C ASP A 73 -8.44 -5.11 -15.77
N TYR A 74 -9.55 -5.09 -15.04
CA TYR A 74 -9.62 -5.53 -13.66
C TYR A 74 -10.03 -7.00 -13.50
N ASP A 75 -10.08 -7.79 -14.58
CA ASP A 75 -10.33 -9.24 -14.50
C ASP A 75 -9.32 -9.97 -13.60
N ALA A 76 -8.06 -9.54 -13.62
CA ALA A 76 -7.01 -10.04 -12.71
C ALA A 76 -6.94 -9.25 -11.39
N TRP A 77 -8.09 -8.87 -10.81
CA TRP A 77 -8.18 -7.99 -9.63
C TRP A 77 -7.31 -8.44 -8.46
N LEU A 78 -7.24 -9.75 -8.19
CA LEU A 78 -6.43 -10.27 -7.08
C LEU A 78 -4.93 -9.97 -7.29
N THR A 79 -4.43 -10.23 -8.50
CA THR A 79 -3.03 -9.98 -8.88
C THR A 79 -2.72 -8.48 -8.87
N LEU A 80 -3.63 -7.66 -9.42
CA LEU A 80 -3.48 -6.21 -9.43
C LEU A 80 -3.49 -5.64 -8.01
N GLY A 81 -4.38 -6.12 -7.14
CA GLY A 81 -4.47 -5.72 -5.74
C GLY A 81 -3.22 -6.10 -4.96
N VAL A 82 -2.72 -7.33 -5.13
CA VAL A 82 -1.51 -7.79 -4.46
C VAL A 82 -0.28 -7.00 -4.95
N CYS A 83 -0.10 -6.85 -6.26
CA CYS A 83 1.04 -6.12 -6.82
C CYS A 83 1.03 -4.63 -6.43
N SER A 84 -0.13 -3.96 -6.51
CA SER A 84 -0.26 -2.56 -6.12
C SER A 84 -0.08 -2.35 -4.61
N GLY A 85 -0.68 -3.20 -3.78
CA GLY A 85 -0.53 -3.16 -2.33
C GLY A 85 0.90 -3.46 -1.89
N ALA A 86 1.52 -4.51 -2.43
CA ALA A 86 2.90 -4.87 -2.15
C ALA A 86 3.88 -3.80 -2.64
N GLY A 87 3.66 -3.23 -3.83
CA GLY A 87 4.46 -2.12 -4.35
C GLY A 87 4.36 -0.87 -3.47
N ALA A 88 3.15 -0.48 -3.06
CA ALA A 88 2.92 0.68 -2.21
C ALA A 88 3.57 0.53 -0.82
N LEU A 89 3.37 -0.62 -0.18
CA LEU A 89 3.93 -0.92 1.13
C LEU A 89 5.45 -1.12 1.06
N GLY A 90 5.93 -1.88 0.07
CA GLY A 90 7.34 -2.14 -0.19
C GLY A 90 8.12 -0.87 -0.48
N GLY A 91 7.59 0.03 -1.32
CA GLY A 91 8.20 1.33 -1.59
C GLY A 91 8.40 2.15 -0.32
N ARG A 92 7.41 2.17 0.58
CA ARG A 92 7.56 2.84 1.88
C ARG A 92 8.59 2.17 2.77
N LEU A 93 8.73 0.84 2.73
CA LEU A 93 9.80 0.12 3.45
C LEU A 93 11.17 0.56 2.93
N SER A 94 11.38 0.53 1.61
CA SER A 94 12.62 0.93 0.95
C SER A 94 13.00 2.38 1.25
N GLN A 95 12.03 3.30 1.25
CA GLN A 95 12.29 4.70 1.62
C GLN A 95 12.86 4.81 3.04
N LYS A 96 12.28 4.10 4.01
CA LYS A 96 12.80 4.13 5.40
C LYS A 96 14.15 3.46 5.56
N LEU A 97 14.41 2.39 4.80
CA LEU A 97 15.74 1.76 4.78
C LEU A 97 16.80 2.71 4.21
N CYS A 98 16.46 3.47 3.15
CA CYS A 98 17.34 4.47 2.58
C CYS A 98 17.59 5.64 3.54
N GLU A 99 16.56 6.11 4.26
CA GLU A 99 16.70 7.12 5.30
C GLU A 99 17.53 6.63 6.51
N ALA A 100 17.45 5.35 6.85
CA ALA A 100 18.19 4.74 7.95
C ALA A 100 19.63 4.32 7.58
N ALA A 101 19.97 4.29 6.28
CA ALA A 101 21.33 4.01 5.85
C ALA A 101 22.24 5.17 6.27
N PRO A 102 23.45 4.89 6.80
CA PRO A 102 24.40 5.96 7.10
C PRO A 102 24.66 6.72 5.80
N ARG A 103 24.32 8.01 5.75
CA ARG A 103 24.87 8.90 4.72
C ARG A 103 26.37 8.74 4.86
N LYS A 104 27.03 8.11 3.89
CA LYS A 104 28.46 8.29 3.74
C LYS A 104 28.63 9.79 3.54
N GLU A 105 29.13 10.46 4.58
CA GLU A 105 29.52 11.84 4.50
C GLU A 105 30.53 11.92 3.36
N ALA A 106 30.11 12.60 2.30
CA ALA A 106 31.00 12.99 1.22
C ALA A 106 31.97 14.00 1.83
N GLY A 107 33.14 13.50 2.22
CA GLY A 107 34.34 14.32 2.44
C GLY A 107 34.88 14.83 1.11
#